data_AF-A0A2H0W4Q8-F1
#
_entry.id   AF-A0A2H0W4Q8-F1
#
_cell.length_a   1.000
_cell.length_b   1.000
_cell.length_c   1.000
_cell.angle_alpha   90.00
_cell.angle_beta   90.00
_cell.angle_gamma   90.00
#
_symmetry.space_group_name_H-M   'P 1'
#
loop_
_entity.id
_entity.type
_entity.pdbx_description
1 polymer ?
#
loop_
_entity_poly.entity_id
_entity_poly.type
_entity_poly.pdbx_seq_one_letter_code
_entity_poly.pdbx_strand_id
1 'polypeptide(L)'
;MTTKMHITSKDGFIDLLHDYLKVEIPESLSIPDSATDLQLLSKAEIDGIIAEGPKQSFFNSAVLDDDHHRIFSNIVIPFDFCEDHFPGYPMLPMAKLGQIMAQIGSILILATNDSNGNGKDHGKMVALASTVAFIKSFMPKINGHRKPFIVPNDNLLLVVEFSGDRVNTTSMLISVYVSGQLINAMDLTYRVMSFEIFQKIYNKQQS
;
A
#
# COMPACT_ATOMS: atom_id res chain seq x y z
N MET A 1 -10.75 -17.02 3.69
CA MET A 1 -10.22 -17.59 4.94
C MET A 1 -8.79 -17.10 4.98
N THR A 2 -8.50 -16.15 5.85
CA THR A 2 -7.22 -15.45 5.86
C THR A 2 -6.14 -16.41 6.33
N THR A 3 -5.07 -16.53 5.54
CA THR A 3 -3.98 -17.46 5.86
C THR A 3 -3.01 -16.74 6.79
N LYS A 4 -2.85 -17.25 8.02
CA LYS A 4 -1.85 -16.78 8.97
C LYS A 4 -0.64 -17.67 8.93
N MET A 5 0.55 -17.09 9.05
CA MET A 5 1.80 -17.83 9.10
C MET A 5 2.70 -17.24 10.18
N HIS A 6 3.38 -18.14 10.89
CA HIS A 6 4.39 -17.79 11.86
C HIS A 6 5.77 -17.90 11.20
N ILE A 7 6.46 -16.79 11.07
CA ILE A 7 7.82 -16.74 10.50
C ILE A 7 8.81 -16.58 11.64
N THR A 8 9.88 -17.38 11.68
CA THR A 8 10.84 -17.42 12.79
C THR A 8 12.22 -16.86 12.44
N SER A 9 12.42 -16.41 11.20
CA SER A 9 13.70 -15.88 10.72
C SER A 9 13.52 -14.81 9.65
N LYS A 10 14.50 -13.93 9.55
CA LYS A 10 14.59 -12.91 8.51
C LYS A 10 14.58 -13.50 7.11
N ASP A 11 15.35 -14.57 6.87
CA ASP A 11 15.40 -15.21 5.55
C ASP A 11 14.04 -15.81 5.17
N GLY A 12 13.36 -16.47 6.11
CA GLY A 12 12.00 -16.97 5.88
C GLY A 12 10.98 -15.87 5.58
N PHE A 13 11.16 -14.67 6.15
CA PHE A 13 10.34 -13.51 5.83
C PHE A 13 10.59 -13.01 4.41
N ILE A 14 11.86 -12.89 4.02
CA ILE A 14 12.26 -12.47 2.65
C ILE A 14 11.74 -13.47 1.62
N ASP A 15 11.98 -14.76 1.84
CA ASP A 15 11.55 -15.84 0.95
C ASP A 15 10.04 -15.81 0.77
N LEU A 16 9.30 -15.62 1.87
CA LEU A 16 7.86 -15.50 1.81
C LEU A 16 7.41 -14.30 0.97
N LEU A 17 7.96 -13.10 1.23
CA LEU A 17 7.58 -11.92 0.46
C LEU A 17 7.89 -12.11 -1.02
N HIS A 18 9.08 -12.62 -1.33
CA HIS A 18 9.50 -12.91 -2.70
C HIS A 18 8.54 -13.92 -3.38
N ASP A 19 8.20 -15.01 -2.70
CA ASP A 19 7.38 -16.07 -3.26
C ASP A 19 5.90 -15.70 -3.35
N TYR A 20 5.37 -14.95 -2.39
CA TYR A 20 3.96 -14.58 -2.38
C TYR A 20 3.68 -13.37 -3.26
N LEU A 21 4.51 -12.33 -3.19
CA LEU A 21 4.33 -11.09 -3.95
C LEU A 21 5.03 -11.11 -5.31
N LYS A 22 5.89 -12.09 -5.58
CA LYS A 22 6.63 -12.20 -6.86
C LYS A 22 7.38 -10.91 -7.22
N VAL A 23 8.09 -10.34 -6.24
CA VAL A 23 8.82 -9.08 -6.38
C VAL A 23 10.18 -9.16 -5.69
N GLU A 24 11.15 -8.42 -6.21
CA GLU A 24 12.49 -8.30 -5.61
C GLU A 24 12.42 -7.53 -4.28
N ILE A 25 12.99 -8.11 -3.24
CA ILE A 25 13.01 -7.53 -1.89
C ILE A 25 14.30 -6.70 -1.72
N PRO A 26 14.20 -5.39 -1.42
CA PRO A 26 15.36 -4.54 -1.18
C PRO A 26 16.22 -5.04 -0.02
N GLU A 27 17.55 -5.09 -0.19
CA GLU A 27 18.47 -5.36 0.93
C GLU A 27 18.36 -4.31 2.04
N SER A 28 17.99 -3.08 1.68
CA SER A 28 17.80 -1.97 2.62
C SER A 28 16.49 -2.04 3.39
N LEU A 29 15.60 -2.99 3.07
CA LEU A 29 14.33 -3.12 3.75
C LEU A 29 14.57 -3.56 5.19
N SER A 30 14.03 -2.80 6.15
CA SER A 30 14.06 -3.17 7.56
C SER A 30 13.09 -4.32 7.79
N ILE A 31 13.64 -5.51 8.07
CA ILE A 31 12.87 -6.73 8.29
C ILE A 31 13.03 -7.14 9.76
N PRO A 32 11.97 -7.61 10.44
CA PRO A 32 12.07 -8.07 11.81
C PRO A 32 13.14 -9.17 11.97
N ASP A 33 14.00 -9.02 12.98
CA ASP A 33 14.99 -10.05 13.35
C ASP A 33 14.39 -11.14 14.26
N SER A 34 13.14 -10.95 14.72
CA SER A 34 12.41 -11.86 15.58
C SER A 34 11.26 -12.56 14.87
N ALA A 35 10.73 -13.60 15.51
CA ALA A 35 9.54 -14.25 15.01
C ALA A 35 8.37 -13.26 14.90
N THR A 36 7.56 -13.38 13.85
CA THR A 36 6.42 -12.50 13.58
C THR A 36 5.28 -13.28 12.94
N ASP A 37 4.06 -12.89 13.30
CA ASP A 37 2.85 -13.43 12.70
C ASP A 37 2.41 -12.58 11.50
N LEU A 38 2.37 -13.22 10.33
CA LEU A 38 1.99 -12.60 9.08
C LEU A 38 0.62 -13.08 8.63
N GLN A 39 -0.19 -12.16 8.10
CA GLN A 39 -1.42 -12.49 7.40
C GLN A 39 -1.26 -12.30 5.89
N LEU A 40 -1.61 -13.33 5.12
CA LEU A 40 -1.69 -13.25 3.67
C LEU A 40 -3.11 -12.86 3.27
N LEU A 41 -3.23 -11.69 2.64
CA LEU A 41 -4.48 -11.16 2.12
C LEU A 41 -4.58 -11.46 0.63
N SER A 42 -5.62 -12.20 0.25
CA SER A 42 -6.00 -12.42 -1.15
C SER A 42 -6.75 -11.22 -1.73
N LYS A 43 -6.89 -11.18 -3.07
CA LYS A 43 -7.71 -10.16 -3.75
C LYS A 43 -9.12 -10.03 -3.19
N ALA A 44 -9.79 -11.15 -2.95
CA ALA A 44 -11.15 -11.14 -2.41
C ALA A 44 -11.21 -10.54 -0.99
N GLU A 45 -10.16 -10.72 -0.19
CA GLU A 45 -10.07 -10.13 1.14
C GLU A 45 -9.76 -8.63 1.06
N ILE A 46 -8.83 -8.23 0.20
CA ILE A 46 -8.54 -6.82 -0.10
C ILE A 46 -9.80 -6.08 -0.56
N ASP A 47 -10.54 -6.65 -1.51
CA ASP A 47 -11.80 -6.10 -2.02
C ASP A 47 -12.91 -6.03 -0.97
N GLY A 48 -12.86 -6.89 0.05
CA GLY A 48 -13.75 -6.82 1.21
C GLY A 48 -13.36 -5.73 2.20
N ILE A 49 -12.08 -5.39 2.30
CA ILE A 49 -11.54 -4.39 3.22
C ILE A 49 -11.79 -2.97 2.71
N ILE A 50 -11.48 -2.70 1.44
CA ILE A 50 -11.61 -1.34 0.89
C ILE A 50 -13.02 -1.06 0.37
N ALA A 51 -13.47 0.19 0.50
CA ALA A 51 -14.77 0.62 -0.02
C ALA A 51 -14.76 0.91 -1.54
N GLU A 52 -13.58 0.88 -2.18
CA GLU A 52 -13.43 1.15 -3.60
C GLU A 52 -13.98 -0.01 -4.45
N GLY A 53 -14.64 0.32 -5.56
CA GLY A 53 -15.17 -0.71 -6.46
C GLY A 53 -14.06 -1.56 -7.10
N PRO A 54 -14.34 -2.79 -7.57
CA PRO A 54 -13.32 -3.71 -8.09
C PRO A 54 -12.46 -3.16 -9.23
N LYS A 55 -13.00 -2.21 -10.03
CA LYS A 55 -12.30 -1.54 -11.14
C LYS A 55 -11.27 -0.50 -10.68
N GLN A 56 -11.30 -0.10 -9.41
CA GLN A 56 -10.40 0.89 -8.81
C GLN A 56 -9.40 0.22 -7.85
N SER A 57 -9.56 -1.08 -7.55
CA SER A 57 -8.59 -1.84 -6.74
C SER A 57 -7.32 -2.15 -7.55
N PHE A 58 -6.17 -1.78 -7.02
CA PHE A 58 -4.87 -1.94 -7.67
C PHE A 58 -4.12 -3.20 -7.26
N PHE A 59 -4.39 -3.73 -6.07
CA PHE A 59 -3.63 -4.84 -5.48
C PHE A 59 -4.37 -6.16 -5.59
N ASN A 60 -3.61 -7.23 -5.87
CA ASN A 60 -4.12 -8.61 -5.94
C ASN A 60 -3.78 -9.44 -4.71
N SER A 61 -2.77 -9.01 -3.95
CA SER A 61 -2.26 -9.74 -2.79
C SER A 61 -1.53 -8.78 -1.88
N ALA A 62 -1.57 -9.02 -0.58
CA ALA A 62 -0.77 -8.28 0.38
C ALA A 62 -0.33 -9.18 1.53
N VAL A 63 0.78 -8.83 2.16
CA VAL A 63 1.28 -9.44 3.40
C VAL A 63 1.18 -8.41 4.50
N LEU A 64 0.36 -8.68 5.51
CA LEU A 64 0.18 -7.84 6.69
C LEU A 64 1.03 -8.38 7.83
N ASP A 65 1.86 -7.52 8.39
CA ASP A 65 2.65 -7.75 9.59
C ASP A 65 1.99 -6.94 10.71
N ASP A 66 1.14 -7.62 11.49
CA ASP A 66 0.36 -6.99 12.56
C ASP A 66 1.24 -6.51 13.70
N ASP A 67 2.28 -7.29 14.03
CA ASP A 67 3.18 -7.03 15.16
C ASP A 67 3.95 -5.72 14.97
N HIS A 68 4.30 -5.40 13.73
CA HIS A 68 5.06 -4.19 13.39
C HIS A 68 4.19 -3.11 12.75
N HIS A 69 2.89 -3.35 12.60
CA HIS A 69 1.94 -2.48 11.92
C HIS A 69 2.43 -2.09 10.51
N ARG A 70 2.71 -3.10 9.68
CA ARG A 70 3.20 -2.90 8.31
C ARG A 70 2.41 -3.72 7.30
N ILE A 71 2.36 -3.25 6.06
CA ILE A 71 1.86 -4.04 4.95
C ILE A 71 2.81 -3.97 3.76
N PHE A 72 2.92 -5.11 3.07
CA PHE A 72 3.71 -5.28 1.86
C PHE A 72 2.77 -5.70 0.74
N SER A 73 2.89 -5.07 -0.42
CA SER A 73 2.15 -5.49 -1.61
C SER A 73 2.92 -5.10 -2.86
N ASN A 74 2.57 -5.72 -3.98
CA ASN A 74 3.17 -5.39 -5.26
C ASN A 74 2.11 -5.04 -6.30
N ILE A 75 2.57 -4.30 -7.32
CA ILE A 75 1.79 -4.03 -8.52
C ILE A 75 2.73 -3.96 -9.72
N VAL A 76 2.38 -4.69 -10.78
CA VAL A 76 3.00 -4.50 -12.10
C VAL A 76 2.26 -3.37 -12.79
N ILE A 77 2.96 -2.29 -13.13
CA ILE A 77 2.35 -1.11 -13.74
C ILE A 77 1.88 -1.44 -15.17
N PRO A 78 0.57 -1.45 -15.43
CA PRO A 78 0.06 -1.72 -16.76
C PRO A 78 0.24 -0.52 -17.68
N PHE A 79 0.24 -0.76 -18.99
CA PHE A 79 0.46 0.30 -19.99
C PHE A 79 -0.64 1.36 -19.98
N ASP A 80 -1.90 0.97 -19.75
CA ASP A 80 -3.06 1.86 -19.69
C ASP A 80 -2.97 2.90 -18.56
N PHE A 81 -2.16 2.67 -17.52
CA PHE A 81 -1.91 3.67 -16.48
C PHE A 81 -1.01 4.81 -16.97
N CYS A 82 -0.33 4.61 -18.09
CA CYS A 82 0.72 5.48 -18.61
C CYS A 82 0.42 6.01 -20.03
N GLU A 83 -0.61 5.49 -20.71
CA GLU A 83 -0.85 5.66 -22.15
C GLU A 83 -0.85 7.15 -22.58
N ASP A 84 -1.51 8.01 -21.80
CA ASP A 84 -1.64 9.44 -22.09
C ASP A 84 -0.59 10.32 -21.39
N HIS A 85 0.37 9.73 -20.69
CA HIS A 85 1.33 10.46 -19.86
C HIS A 85 2.73 9.89 -20.05
N PHE A 86 3.52 10.34 -21.02
CA PHE A 86 3.22 11.32 -22.07
C PHE A 86 3.13 10.62 -23.44
N PRO A 87 2.47 11.21 -24.44
CA PRO A 87 2.45 10.65 -25.79
C PRO A 87 3.88 10.33 -26.30
N GLY A 88 4.13 9.07 -26.64
CA GLY A 88 5.44 8.55 -27.06
C GLY A 88 6.45 8.25 -25.94
N TYR A 89 6.15 8.65 -24.69
CA TYR A 89 6.99 8.44 -23.51
C TYR A 89 6.13 8.02 -22.30
N PRO A 90 5.54 6.82 -22.31
CA PRO A 90 4.62 6.39 -21.27
C PRO A 90 5.34 6.24 -19.93
N MET A 91 4.83 6.94 -18.92
CA MET A 91 5.32 6.96 -17.55
C MET A 91 4.15 7.14 -16.57
N LEU A 92 4.22 6.50 -15.41
CA LEU A 92 3.15 6.55 -14.41
C LEU A 92 2.98 7.99 -13.89
N PRO A 93 1.79 8.61 -14.00
CA PRO A 93 1.53 9.91 -13.40
C PRO A 93 1.69 9.87 -11.88
N MET A 94 2.29 10.92 -11.30
CA MET A 94 2.45 11.00 -9.84
C MET A 94 1.11 10.96 -9.09
N ALA A 95 0.03 11.48 -9.69
CA ALA A 95 -1.31 11.39 -9.12
C ALA A 95 -1.83 9.94 -9.05
N LYS A 96 -1.54 9.12 -10.08
CA LYS A 96 -1.90 7.70 -10.11
C LYS A 96 -1.06 6.91 -9.11
N LEU A 97 0.24 7.20 -9.02
CA LEU A 97 1.11 6.65 -7.97
C LEU A 97 0.58 7.03 -6.57
N GLY A 98 0.19 8.29 -6.36
CA GLY A 98 -0.41 8.76 -5.12
C GLY A 98 -1.68 7.99 -4.76
N GLN A 99 -2.55 7.67 -5.73
CA GLN A 99 -3.73 6.84 -5.49
C GLN A 99 -3.37 5.39 -5.12
N ILE A 100 -2.39 4.79 -5.81
CA ILE A 100 -1.90 3.43 -5.50
C ILE A 100 -1.36 3.40 -4.07
N MET A 101 -0.52 4.38 -3.70
CA MET A 101 0.04 4.54 -2.36
C MET A 101 -1.07 4.77 -1.31
N ALA A 102 -2.04 5.62 -1.62
CA ALA A 102 -3.17 5.90 -0.74
C ALA A 102 -3.98 4.63 -0.45
N GLN A 103 -4.27 3.82 -1.47
CA GLN A 103 -5.08 2.61 -1.32
C GLN A 103 -4.39 1.55 -0.45
N ILE A 104 -3.07 1.32 -0.59
CA ILE A 104 -2.39 0.32 0.25
C ILE A 104 -2.36 0.73 1.73
N GLY A 105 -2.21 2.03 2.04
CA GLY A 105 -2.34 2.50 3.42
C GLY A 105 -3.77 2.39 3.95
N SER A 106 -4.80 2.56 3.09
CA SER A 106 -6.19 2.26 3.46
C SER A 106 -6.41 0.78 3.78
N ILE A 107 -5.75 -0.13 3.06
CA ILE A 107 -5.80 -1.58 3.39
C ILE A 107 -5.20 -1.82 4.77
N LEU A 108 -4.00 -1.28 5.04
CA LEU A 108 -3.33 -1.44 6.33
C LEU A 108 -4.22 -0.97 7.49
N ILE A 109 -4.68 0.28 7.45
CA ILE A 109 -5.42 0.88 8.58
C ILE A 109 -6.74 0.18 8.85
N LEU A 110 -7.43 -0.30 7.81
CA LEU A 110 -8.71 -0.98 7.96
C LEU A 110 -8.49 -2.41 8.46
N ALA A 111 -7.54 -3.15 7.88
CA ALA A 111 -7.21 -4.51 8.30
C ALA A 111 -6.73 -4.57 9.77
N THR A 112 -5.91 -3.62 10.22
CA THR A 112 -5.46 -3.56 11.61
C THR A 112 -6.55 -3.12 12.57
N ASN A 113 -7.44 -2.21 12.18
CA ASN A 113 -8.55 -1.77 13.03
C ASN A 113 -9.57 -2.90 13.26
N ASP A 114 -9.77 -3.78 12.29
CA ASP A 114 -10.59 -4.98 12.45
C ASP A 114 -9.99 -5.99 13.46
N SER A 115 -8.69 -5.89 13.75
CA SER A 115 -7.95 -6.76 14.67
C SER A 115 -8.13 -6.39 16.15
N ASN A 116 -8.52 -5.14 16.44
CA ASN A 116 -8.65 -4.59 17.80
C ASN A 116 -10.03 -4.81 18.45
N GLY A 117 -10.82 -5.79 17.99
CA GLY A 117 -12.09 -6.16 18.63
C GLY A 117 -13.27 -5.20 18.38
N ASN A 118 -13.07 -4.14 17.60
CA ASN A 118 -14.16 -3.34 17.02
C ASN A 118 -14.70 -4.10 15.81
N GLY A 119 -15.62 -5.03 16.06
CA GLY A 119 -15.97 -6.13 15.16
C GLY A 119 -16.16 -5.80 13.67
N LYS A 120 -15.60 -6.69 12.84
CA LYS A 120 -16.02 -7.13 11.49
C LYS A 120 -16.99 -6.24 10.70
N ASP A 121 -16.65 -4.97 10.53
CA ASP A 121 -17.43 -4.04 9.72
C ASP A 121 -16.65 -3.67 8.44
N HIS A 122 -15.97 -4.67 7.86
CA HIS A 122 -15.44 -4.65 6.50
C HIS A 122 -16.53 -4.10 5.54
N GLY A 123 -16.18 -3.06 4.78
CA GLY A 123 -17.11 -2.36 3.87
C GLY A 123 -18.02 -1.30 4.52
N LYS A 124 -17.98 -1.10 5.84
CA LYS A 124 -18.69 0.00 6.52
C LYS A 124 -17.79 1.14 6.97
N MET A 125 -16.47 1.00 6.82
CA MET A 125 -15.51 2.06 7.13
C MET A 125 -14.83 2.52 5.83
N VAL A 126 -14.51 3.81 5.79
CA VAL A 126 -13.78 4.43 4.69
C VAL A 126 -12.55 5.09 5.27
N ALA A 127 -11.38 4.72 4.75
CA ALA A 127 -10.12 5.38 5.01
C ALA A 127 -9.80 6.34 3.86
N LEU A 128 -9.76 7.63 4.16
CA LEU A 128 -9.48 8.70 3.20
C LEU A 128 -8.11 9.28 3.48
N ALA A 129 -7.18 9.14 2.53
CA ALA A 129 -5.95 9.93 2.54
C ALA A 129 -6.33 11.41 2.41
N SER A 130 -6.07 12.19 3.46
CA SER A 130 -6.57 13.55 3.62
C SER A 130 -5.50 14.63 3.44
N THR A 131 -4.25 14.32 3.79
CA THR A 131 -3.12 15.23 3.64
C THR A 131 -1.84 14.47 3.34
N VAL A 132 -0.95 15.10 2.58
CA VAL A 132 0.41 14.62 2.33
C VAL A 132 1.37 15.49 3.12
N ALA A 133 2.12 14.91 4.06
CA ALA A 133 3.10 15.67 4.84
C ALA A 133 4.39 15.91 4.03
N PHE A 134 4.84 14.91 3.26
CA PHE A 134 5.90 15.07 2.28
C PHE A 134 5.79 14.06 1.13
N ILE A 135 6.44 14.40 0.02
CA ILE A 135 6.76 13.50 -1.09
C ILE A 135 8.26 13.60 -1.34
N LYS A 136 8.94 12.47 -1.41
CA LYS A 136 10.36 12.38 -1.77
C LYS A 136 10.50 11.43 -2.95
N SER A 137 11.14 11.91 -4.02
CA SER A 137 11.51 11.09 -5.16
C SER A 137 13.03 10.91 -5.20
N PHE A 138 13.45 9.70 -5.52
CA PHE A 138 14.85 9.29 -5.57
C PHE A 138 15.19 8.91 -7.01
N MET A 139 16.46 9.05 -7.39
CA MET A 139 16.97 8.68 -8.71
C MET A 139 18.08 7.64 -8.57
N PRO A 140 17.77 6.42 -8.11
CA PRO A 140 18.76 5.36 -7.96
C PRO A 140 19.32 4.96 -9.32
N LYS A 141 20.49 4.32 -9.30
CA LYS A 141 21.05 3.66 -10.48
C LYS A 141 20.60 2.21 -10.48
N ILE A 142 19.81 1.81 -11.48
CA ILE A 142 19.41 0.43 -11.73
C ILE A 142 20.10 -0.01 -13.03
N ASN A 143 20.85 -1.11 -12.97
CA ASN A 143 21.67 -1.60 -14.09
C ASN A 143 22.59 -0.51 -14.70
N GLY A 144 23.15 0.36 -13.85
CA GLY A 144 24.04 1.45 -14.28
C GLY A 144 23.33 2.72 -14.78
N HIS A 145 22.01 2.68 -14.99
CA HIS A 145 21.22 3.81 -15.48
C HIS A 145 20.41 4.45 -14.35
N ARG A 146 20.36 5.78 -14.30
CA ARG A 146 19.47 6.47 -13.37
C ARG A 146 18.02 6.13 -13.74
N LYS A 147 17.20 5.77 -12.76
CA LYS A 147 15.76 5.54 -12.95
C LYS A 147 14.96 6.73 -12.40
N PRO A 148 14.67 7.75 -13.23
CA PRO A 148 13.91 8.93 -12.80
C PRO A 148 12.40 8.71 -12.75
N PHE A 149 11.88 7.69 -13.46
CA PHE A 149 10.44 7.50 -13.67
C PHE A 149 10.06 6.03 -13.48
N ILE A 150 8.80 5.83 -13.12
CA ILE A 150 8.13 4.54 -13.17
C ILE A 150 7.46 4.43 -14.55
N VAL A 151 7.66 3.31 -15.22
CA VAL A 151 7.21 3.07 -16.61
C VAL A 151 6.40 1.77 -16.68
N PRO A 152 5.67 1.53 -17.80
CA PRO A 152 4.96 0.27 -17.99
C PRO A 152 5.84 -0.96 -17.75
N ASN A 153 5.25 -1.98 -17.14
CA ASN A 153 5.85 -3.25 -16.73
C ASN A 153 6.83 -3.17 -15.54
N ASP A 154 7.07 -2.00 -14.96
CA ASP A 154 7.75 -1.94 -13.67
C ASP A 154 6.94 -2.71 -12.62
N ASN A 155 7.57 -3.62 -11.90
CA ASN A 155 7.00 -4.29 -10.74
C ASN A 155 7.38 -3.51 -9.49
N LEU A 156 6.40 -2.80 -8.93
CA LEU A 156 6.59 -2.01 -7.72
C LEU A 156 6.41 -2.88 -6.50
N LEU A 157 7.33 -2.80 -5.54
CA LEU A 157 7.07 -3.20 -4.16
C LEU A 157 6.65 -1.95 -3.38
N LEU A 158 5.51 -2.02 -2.72
CA LEU A 158 5.04 -1.01 -1.79
C LEU A 158 5.15 -1.54 -0.36
N VAL A 159 5.76 -0.72 0.50
CA VAL A 159 5.88 -0.98 1.92
C VAL A 159 5.24 0.18 2.66
N VAL A 160 4.27 -0.12 3.51
CA VAL A 160 3.60 0.89 4.33
C VAL A 160 3.83 0.58 5.80
N GLU A 161 4.14 1.61 6.57
CA GLU A 161 4.38 1.53 8.00
C GLU A 161 3.64 2.68 8.70
N PHE A 162 3.08 2.43 9.88
CA PHE A 162 2.54 3.52 10.70
C PHE A 162 3.67 4.47 11.12
N SER A 163 3.49 5.78 10.88
CA SER A 163 4.45 6.82 11.27
C SER A 163 3.98 7.63 12.48
N GLY A 164 2.69 7.59 12.82
CA GLY A 164 2.16 8.12 14.08
C GLY A 164 0.65 8.32 14.09
N ASP A 165 0.08 8.48 15.28
CA ASP A 165 -1.35 8.74 15.47
C ASP A 165 -1.60 10.10 16.10
N ARG A 166 -2.70 10.73 15.69
CA ARG A 166 -3.29 11.92 16.32
C ARG A 166 -4.79 11.71 16.45
N VAL A 167 -5.46 12.59 17.19
CA VAL A 167 -6.92 12.51 17.38
C VAL A 167 -7.63 12.46 16.02
N ASN A 168 -8.28 11.33 15.73
CA ASN A 168 -9.04 11.02 14.51
C ASN A 168 -8.23 10.97 13.20
N THR A 169 -6.90 10.91 13.25
CA THR A 169 -6.06 10.76 12.07
C THR A 169 -4.85 9.88 12.32
N THR A 170 -4.48 9.09 11.32
CA THR A 170 -3.32 8.20 11.37
C THR A 170 -2.38 8.55 10.23
N SER A 171 -1.09 8.71 10.52
CA SER A 171 -0.04 8.98 9.54
C SER A 171 0.69 7.68 9.20
N MET A 172 1.02 7.52 7.92
CA MET A 172 1.70 6.35 7.38
C MET A 172 2.81 6.77 6.44
N LEU A 173 3.98 6.15 6.59
CA LEU A 173 5.07 6.22 5.64
C LEU A 173 4.89 5.13 4.60
N ILE A 174 4.84 5.51 3.33
CA ILE A 174 4.72 4.59 2.21
C ILE A 174 5.97 4.72 1.35
N SER A 175 6.70 3.62 1.19
CA SER A 175 7.92 3.52 0.39
C SER A 175 7.67 2.64 -0.83
N VAL A 176 8.16 3.09 -1.99
CA VAL A 176 7.97 2.44 -3.29
C VAL A 176 9.32 2.08 -3.88
N TYR A 177 9.50 0.79 -4.15
CA TYR A 177 10.72 0.23 -4.69
C TYR A 177 10.50 -0.31 -6.10
N VAL A 178 11.51 -0.16 -6.96
CA VAL A 178 11.59 -0.86 -8.25
C VAL A 178 12.95 -1.55 -8.32
N SER A 179 12.93 -2.85 -8.61
CA SER A 179 14.16 -3.67 -8.67
C SER A 179 15.04 -3.49 -7.43
N GLY A 180 14.43 -3.64 -6.24
CA GLY A 180 15.12 -3.49 -4.96
C GLY A 180 15.56 -2.06 -4.59
N GLN A 181 15.33 -1.04 -5.42
CA GLN A 181 15.79 0.33 -5.18
C GLN A 181 14.63 1.26 -4.81
N LEU A 182 14.81 2.10 -3.78
CA LEU A 182 13.82 3.10 -3.39
C LEU A 182 13.71 4.19 -4.47
N ILE A 183 12.50 4.41 -4.97
CA ILE A 183 12.22 5.39 -6.04
C ILE A 183 11.32 6.52 -5.50
N ASN A 184 10.36 6.21 -4.62
CA ASN A 184 9.50 7.21 -4.00
C ASN A 184 9.22 6.87 -2.54
N ALA A 185 9.02 7.92 -1.72
CA ALA A 185 8.48 7.81 -0.38
C ALA A 185 7.49 8.95 -0.12
N MET A 186 6.39 8.66 0.55
CA MET A 186 5.35 9.62 0.88
C MET A 186 4.86 9.40 2.30
N ASP A 187 4.63 10.47 3.05
CA ASP A 187 3.90 10.41 4.31
C ASP A 187 2.47 10.90 4.09
N LEU A 188 1.52 9.98 4.24
CA LEU A 188 0.09 10.21 4.07
C LEU A 188 -0.62 10.15 5.40
N THR A 189 -1.52 11.11 5.63
CA THR A 189 -2.39 11.11 6.81
C THR A 189 -3.82 10.76 6.41
N TYR A 190 -4.34 9.73 7.06
CA TYR A 190 -5.65 9.16 6.84
C TYR A 190 -6.67 9.65 7.86
N ARG A 191 -7.90 9.80 7.41
CA ARG A 191 -9.10 9.88 8.25
C ARG A 191 -9.92 8.64 8.03
N VAL A 192 -10.26 7.96 9.12
CA VAL A 192 -11.13 6.78 9.11
C VAL A 192 -12.50 7.19 9.65
N MET A 193 -13.56 6.86 8.93
CA MET A 193 -14.94 7.14 9.33
C MET A 193 -15.88 6.06 8.82
N SER A 194 -17.09 5.98 9.40
CA SER A 194 -18.10 5.07 8.87
C SER A 194 -18.63 5.56 7.52
N PHE A 195 -19.07 4.62 6.69
CA PHE A 195 -19.66 4.87 5.38
C PHE A 195 -20.93 5.72 5.51
N GLU A 196 -21.71 5.55 6.57
CA GLU A 196 -22.88 6.39 6.86
C GLU A 196 -22.47 7.86 7.08
N ILE A 197 -21.41 8.12 7.85
CA ILE A 197 -20.90 9.47 8.07
C ILE A 197 -20.37 10.05 6.76
N PHE A 198 -19.61 9.26 5.99
CA PHE A 198 -19.10 9.66 4.68
C PHE A 198 -20.24 10.08 3.73
N GLN A 199 -21.29 9.26 3.62
CA GLN A 199 -22.46 9.56 2.79
C GLN A 199 -23.19 10.84 3.23
N LYS A 200 -23.36 11.05 4.55
CA LYS A 200 -23.97 12.28 5.08
C LYS A 200 -23.16 13.52 4.70
N ILE A 201 -21.84 13.45 4.81
CA ILE A 201 -20.94 14.56 4.42
C ILE A 201 -21.05 14.82 2.92
N TYR A 202 -20.97 13.77 2.10
CA TYR A 202 -21.06 13.86 0.64
C TYR A 202 -22.39 14.51 0.20
N ASN A 203 -23.52 14.02 0.71
CA ASN A 203 -24.84 14.54 0.34
C ASN A 203 -25.02 16.01 0.71
N LYS A 204 -24.44 16.44 1.85
CA LYS A 204 -24.48 17.85 2.28
C LYS A 204 -23.66 18.78 1.38
N GLN A 205 -22.63 18.28 0.71
CA GLN A 205 -21.83 19.07 -0.23
C GLN A 205 -22.52 19.26 -1.59
N GLN A 206 -23.52 18.43 -1.90
CA GLN A 206 -24.28 18.49 -3.16
C GLN A 206 -25.54 19.37 -3.07
N SER A 207 -25.92 19.79 -1.85
CA SER A 207 -27.08 20.65 -1.55
C SER A 207 -26.66 22.10 -1.36
#